data_AF-A0AAW6JQC3-F1
#
_entry.id   AF-A0AAW6JQC3-F1
#
_cell.length_a   1.000
_cell.length_b   1.000
_cell.length_c   1.000
_cell.angle_alpha   90.00
_cell.angle_beta   90.00
_cell.angle_gamma   90.00
#
_symmetry.space_group_name_H-M   'P 1'
#
loop_
_entity.id
_entity.type
_entity.pdbx_description
1 polymer ?
#
loop_
_entity_poly.entity_id
_entity_poly.type
_entity_poly.pdbx_seq_one_letter_code
_entity_poly.pdbx_strand_id
1 'polypeptide(L)'
;MNNLKLISLSPDGQNILIEKIINDFCPRFTSNSHIIYVGDTDEKFAYFDESALWELGIKIDTHGKMPDIIIHFQLQNWLVLIEAVTSHGPIDAKRKTELETLFKNSQIPLVMVTAFLDRKAMKEYLPEISWETDVWVAEDATHLIHFNGEHLLQSYQ
;
A
#
# COMPACT_ATOMS: atom_id res chain seq x y z
N MET A 1 -6.39 9.22 -17.16
CA MET A 1 -5.25 8.33 -17.45
C MET A 1 -4.02 9.04 -16.93
N ASN A 2 -3.60 8.74 -15.70
CA ASN A 2 -2.37 9.30 -15.17
C ASN A 2 -1.22 8.63 -15.92
N ASN A 3 -0.48 9.42 -16.69
CA ASN A 3 0.73 9.00 -17.38
C ASN A 3 1.81 8.74 -16.31
N LEU A 4 1.76 7.57 -15.69
CA LEU A 4 2.92 6.96 -15.05
C LEU A 4 3.91 6.70 -16.18
N LYS A 5 4.75 7.71 -16.43
CA LYS A 5 5.98 7.57 -17.21
C LYS A 5 6.63 6.28 -16.70
N LEU A 6 6.77 5.30 -17.60
CA LEU A 6 7.36 3.98 -17.35
C LEU A 6 8.35 4.05 -16.19
N ILE A 7 7.87 3.62 -15.02
CA ILE A 7 8.73 3.52 -13.86
C ILE A 7 9.71 2.40 -14.22
N SER A 8 10.95 2.77 -14.54
CA SER A 8 12.00 1.82 -14.88
C SER A 8 12.47 1.19 -13.58
N LEU A 9 11.68 0.27 -13.06
CA LEU A 9 11.98 -0.50 -11.88
C LEU A 9 12.99 -1.62 -12.20
N SER A 10 13.80 -2.03 -11.22
CA SER A 10 14.75 -3.13 -11.38
C SER A 10 14.02 -4.50 -11.62
N PRO A 11 14.62 -5.51 -12.27
CA PRO A 11 13.88 -6.71 -12.71
C PRO A 11 13.49 -7.71 -11.60
N ASP A 12 13.46 -7.32 -10.33
CA ASP A 12 13.17 -8.23 -9.21
C ASP A 12 11.65 -8.42 -8.94
N GLY A 13 11.32 -9.36 -8.04
CA GLY A 13 9.93 -9.72 -7.75
C GLY A 13 9.10 -8.59 -7.13
N GLN A 14 9.73 -7.58 -6.52
CA GLN A 14 9.01 -6.48 -5.86
C GLN A 14 8.40 -5.57 -6.93
N ASN A 15 9.12 -5.39 -8.02
CA ASN A 15 8.70 -4.52 -9.11
C ASN A 15 7.56 -5.10 -9.95
N ILE A 16 7.54 -6.42 -10.12
CA ILE A 16 6.36 -7.12 -10.68
C ILE A 16 5.12 -6.88 -9.81
N LEU A 17 5.27 -6.93 -8.48
CA LEU A 17 4.16 -6.73 -7.57
C LEU A 17 3.69 -5.27 -7.55
N ILE A 18 4.61 -4.30 -7.57
CA ILE A 18 4.29 -2.87 -7.71
C ILE A 18 3.50 -2.61 -9.00
N GLU A 19 3.94 -3.16 -10.13
CA GLU A 19 3.24 -3.04 -11.40
C GLU A 19 1.81 -3.59 -11.31
N LYS A 20 1.63 -4.75 -10.67
CA LYS A 20 0.31 -5.36 -10.44
C LYS A 20 -0.56 -4.52 -9.52
N ILE A 21 0.00 -3.91 -8.47
CA ILE A 21 -0.76 -3.00 -7.61
C ILE A 21 -1.29 -1.82 -8.45
N ILE A 22 -0.43 -1.19 -9.24
CA ILE A 22 -0.80 -0.05 -10.09
C ILE A 22 -1.85 -0.44 -11.14
N ASN A 23 -1.65 -1.55 -11.83
CA ASN A 23 -2.46 -1.93 -13.00
C ASN A 23 -3.73 -2.72 -12.64
N ASP A 24 -3.75 -3.44 -11.50
CA ASP A 24 -4.86 -4.31 -11.11
C ASP A 24 -5.55 -3.85 -9.81
N PHE A 25 -4.81 -3.55 -8.74
CA PHE A 25 -5.39 -3.12 -7.47
C PHE A 25 -6.01 -1.72 -7.58
N CYS A 26 -5.25 -0.73 -8.05
CA CYS A 26 -5.69 0.67 -8.10
C CYS A 26 -7.01 0.88 -8.86
N PRO A 27 -7.18 0.38 -10.11
CA PRO A 27 -8.45 0.58 -10.82
C PRO A 27 -9.64 -0.13 -10.16
N ARG A 28 -9.42 -1.13 -9.30
CA ARG A 28 -10.48 -1.91 -8.65
C ARG A 28 -10.88 -1.34 -7.29
N PHE A 29 -9.91 -1.06 -6.43
CA PHE A 29 -10.16 -0.73 -5.03
C PHE A 29 -9.96 0.75 -4.71
N THR A 30 -9.19 1.47 -5.53
CA THR A 30 -8.90 2.89 -5.35
C THR A 30 -9.10 3.64 -6.68
N SER A 31 -10.22 3.40 -7.35
CA SER A 31 -10.52 4.04 -8.64
C SER A 31 -10.45 5.56 -8.55
N ASN A 32 -9.94 6.25 -9.58
CA ASN A 32 -9.70 7.70 -9.52
C ASN A 32 -8.76 8.09 -8.37
N SER A 33 -7.71 7.30 -8.17
CA SER A 33 -6.66 7.62 -7.22
C SER A 33 -5.54 8.45 -7.85
N HIS A 34 -4.86 9.21 -6.98
CA HIS A 34 -3.59 9.84 -7.26
C HIS A 34 -2.48 9.03 -6.57
N ILE A 35 -1.55 8.46 -7.34
CA ILE A 35 -0.35 7.83 -6.78
C ILE A 35 0.58 8.96 -6.34
N ILE A 36 0.96 8.96 -5.08
CA ILE A 36 1.80 9.98 -4.46
C ILE A 36 3.26 9.50 -4.37
N TYR A 37 3.48 8.23 -4.04
CA TYR A 37 4.82 7.70 -3.82
C TYR A 37 4.92 6.26 -4.34
N VAL A 38 6.05 5.94 -4.97
CA VAL A 38 6.48 4.57 -5.30
C VAL A 38 7.96 4.46 -4.96
N GLY A 39 8.30 3.57 -4.02
CA GLY A 39 9.67 3.26 -3.62
C GLY A 39 10.43 2.47 -4.69
N ASP A 40 11.76 2.52 -4.65
CA ASP A 40 12.67 1.65 -5.40
C ASP A 40 13.72 1.08 -4.44
N THR A 41 14.30 -0.07 -4.77
CA THR A 41 15.18 -0.85 -3.88
C THR A 41 16.54 -0.19 -3.60
N ASP A 42 16.93 0.83 -4.36
CA ASP A 42 18.24 1.52 -4.30
C ASP A 42 18.23 2.86 -3.51
N GLU A 43 17.42 2.98 -2.45
CA GLU A 43 17.27 4.19 -1.60
C GLU A 43 16.82 5.47 -2.34
N LYS A 44 16.40 5.35 -3.60
CA LYS A 44 15.72 6.41 -4.36
C LYS A 44 14.28 6.01 -4.56
N PHE A 45 13.37 6.98 -4.61
CA PHE A 45 12.00 6.71 -5.00
C PHE A 45 11.90 6.68 -6.53
N ALA A 46 11.10 5.76 -7.04
CA ALA A 46 10.80 5.66 -8.46
C ALA A 46 9.84 6.78 -8.90
N TYR A 47 8.98 7.24 -7.97
CA TYR A 47 8.10 8.38 -8.12
C TYR A 47 7.80 9.01 -6.76
N PHE A 48 7.78 10.33 -6.68
CA PHE A 48 7.32 11.05 -5.49
C PHE A 48 6.72 12.40 -5.85
N ASP A 49 5.44 12.60 -5.51
CA ASP A 49 4.73 13.86 -5.54
C ASP A 49 4.68 14.48 -4.14
N GLU A 50 5.78 15.15 -3.79
CA GLU A 50 5.92 15.81 -2.48
C GLU A 50 4.86 16.90 -2.26
N SER A 51 4.42 17.58 -3.33
CA SER A 51 3.41 18.65 -3.24
C SER A 51 2.05 18.09 -2.88
N ALA A 52 1.62 16.99 -3.53
CA ALA A 52 0.36 16.33 -3.18
C ALA A 52 0.37 15.80 -1.75
N LEU A 53 1.49 15.24 -1.29
CA LEU A 53 1.61 14.76 0.10
C LEU A 53 1.52 15.91 1.12
N TRP A 54 2.18 17.04 0.81
CA TRP A 54 2.12 18.26 1.62
C TRP A 54 0.71 18.84 1.70
N GLU A 55 -0.03 18.88 0.58
CA GLU A 55 -1.42 19.36 0.52
C GLU A 55 -2.36 18.54 1.42
N LEU A 56 -2.05 17.26 1.64
CA LEU A 56 -2.76 16.40 2.60
C LEU A 56 -2.34 16.62 4.07
N GLY A 57 -1.49 17.63 4.33
CA GLY A 57 -1.00 18.01 5.64
C GLY A 57 0.15 17.15 6.16
N ILE A 58 0.72 16.28 5.32
CA ILE A 58 1.74 15.32 5.72
C ILE A 58 3.11 15.91 5.42
N LYS A 59 3.90 16.12 6.47
CA LYS A 59 5.29 16.53 6.40
C LYS A 59 6.14 15.38 6.90
N ILE A 60 6.87 14.75 5.99
CA ILE A 60 7.71 13.62 6.35
C ILE A 60 9.10 14.15 6.68
N ASP A 61 9.49 13.96 7.94
CA ASP A 61 10.87 14.16 8.34
C ASP A 61 11.72 13.02 7.75
N THR A 62 12.91 13.36 7.25
CA THR A 62 13.83 12.53 6.46
C THR A 62 14.32 11.24 7.13
N HIS A 63 13.85 10.92 8.33
CA HIS A 63 14.31 9.79 9.15
C HIS A 63 13.37 8.57 9.17
N GLY A 64 12.14 8.67 8.65
CA GLY A 64 11.18 7.56 8.64
C GLY A 64 11.18 6.76 7.33
N LYS A 65 11.12 5.42 7.41
CA LYS A 65 10.98 4.54 6.23
C LYS A 65 9.55 4.60 5.67
N MET A 66 9.40 5.12 4.45
CA MET A 66 8.15 5.13 3.67
C MET A 66 7.63 3.71 3.39
N PRO A 67 6.32 3.50 3.22
CA PRO A 67 5.80 2.28 2.61
C PRO A 67 6.17 2.22 1.13
N ASP A 68 6.10 1.05 0.52
CA ASP A 68 6.44 0.89 -0.90
C ASP A 68 5.58 1.74 -1.84
N ILE A 69 4.29 1.91 -1.55
CA ILE A 69 3.38 2.75 -2.35
C ILE A 69 2.47 3.59 -1.44
N ILE A 70 2.24 4.85 -1.84
CA ILE A 70 1.24 5.73 -1.24
C ILE A 70 0.26 6.20 -2.30
N ILE A 71 -1.03 6.05 -2.00
CA ILE A 71 -2.13 6.42 -2.89
C ILE A 71 -3.11 7.32 -2.14
N HIS A 72 -3.49 8.43 -2.75
CA HIS A 72 -4.68 9.17 -2.33
C HIS A 72 -5.88 8.65 -3.10
N PHE A 73 -6.74 7.89 -2.42
CA PHE A 73 -8.02 7.47 -2.98
C PHE A 73 -9.02 8.62 -2.87
N GLN A 74 -9.08 9.44 -3.93
CA GLN A 74 -9.77 10.72 -3.91
C GLN A 74 -11.27 10.61 -3.64
N LEU A 75 -11.92 9.52 -4.08
CA LEU A 75 -13.37 9.34 -3.91
C LEU A 75 -13.79 9.20 -2.44
N GLN A 76 -13.03 8.45 -1.65
CA GLN A 76 -13.29 8.26 -0.22
C GLN A 76 -12.45 9.18 0.67
N ASN A 77 -11.55 9.93 0.05
CA ASN A 77 -10.55 10.76 0.71
C ASN A 77 -9.74 9.96 1.74
N TRP A 78 -9.16 8.82 1.31
CA TRP A 78 -8.28 7.98 2.12
C TRP A 78 -6.84 8.04 1.63
N LEU A 79 -5.89 7.91 2.56
CA LEU A 79 -4.49 7.66 2.25
C LEU A 79 -4.24 6.15 2.38
N VAL A 80 -4.04 5.48 1.25
CA VAL A 80 -3.76 4.05 1.21
C VAL A 80 -2.25 3.84 1.18
N LEU A 81 -1.73 3.19 2.21
CA LEU A 81 -0.33 2.83 2.41
C LEU A 81 -0.17 1.35 2.08
N ILE A 82 0.66 1.01 1.11
CA ILE A 82 0.80 -0.37 0.63
C ILE A 82 2.25 -0.84 0.78
N GLU A 83 2.45 -2.01 1.39
CA GLU A 83 3.73 -2.74 1.36
C GLU A 83 3.65 -3.89 0.36
N ALA A 84 4.57 -3.95 -0.60
CA ALA A 84 4.67 -4.98 -1.63
C ALA A 84 5.65 -6.07 -1.16
N VAL A 85 5.13 -7.12 -0.53
CA VAL A 85 5.97 -8.08 0.18
C VAL A 85 6.66 -9.06 -0.77
N THR A 86 7.99 -9.02 -0.74
CA THR A 86 8.88 -10.03 -1.31
C THR A 86 9.81 -10.61 -0.25
N SER A 87 10.67 -9.78 0.34
CA SER A 87 11.64 -10.17 1.39
C SER A 87 11.60 -9.30 2.65
N HIS A 88 10.98 -8.12 2.59
CA HIS A 88 11.02 -7.12 3.68
C HIS A 88 9.88 -7.25 4.71
N GLY A 89 9.05 -8.30 4.59
CA GLY A 89 7.97 -8.59 5.53
C GLY A 89 6.70 -7.74 5.34
N PRO A 90 5.58 -8.12 5.96
CA PRO A 90 4.29 -7.46 5.84
C PRO A 90 4.18 -6.21 6.72
N ILE A 91 3.00 -5.57 6.71
CA ILE A 91 2.61 -4.65 7.78
C ILE A 91 2.32 -5.48 9.04
N ASP A 92 3.36 -5.74 9.83
CA ASP A 92 3.26 -6.32 11.17
C ASP A 92 2.83 -5.28 12.23
N ALA A 93 2.67 -5.68 13.49
CA ALA A 93 2.26 -4.77 14.56
C ALA A 93 3.25 -3.61 14.80
N LYS A 94 4.55 -3.85 14.61
CA LYS A 94 5.58 -2.83 14.78
C LYS A 94 5.52 -1.84 13.61
N ARG A 95 5.50 -2.36 12.38
CA ARG A 95 5.44 -1.56 11.15
C ARG A 95 4.17 -0.74 11.07
N LYS A 96 3.02 -1.30 11.48
CA LYS A 96 1.77 -0.55 11.64
C LYS A 96 1.96 0.68 12.54
N THR A 97 2.54 0.48 13.73
CA THR A 97 2.81 1.58 14.68
C THR A 97 3.77 2.63 14.09
N GLU A 98 4.78 2.20 13.34
CA GLU A 98 5.71 3.10 12.64
C GLU A 98 4.98 3.94 11.58
N LEU A 99 4.13 3.33 10.77
CA LEU A 99 3.34 4.02 9.74
C LEU A 99 2.34 4.99 10.39
N GLU A 100 1.62 4.58 11.44
CA GLU A 100 0.73 5.48 12.19
C GLU A 100 1.49 6.68 12.75
N THR A 101 2.70 6.47 13.25
CA THR A 101 3.55 7.55 13.76
C THR A 101 4.03 8.47 12.66
N LEU A 102 4.47 7.91 11.53
CA LEU A 102 4.97 8.65 10.37
C LEU A 102 3.88 9.52 9.74
N PHE A 103 2.65 9.00 9.69
CA PHE A 103 1.48 9.66 9.11
C PHE A 103 0.51 10.24 10.14
N LYS A 104 0.94 10.42 11.41
CA LYS A 104 0.08 10.89 12.51
C LYS A 104 -0.59 12.25 12.28
N ASN A 105 0.00 13.08 11.41
CA ASN A 105 -0.50 14.41 11.07
C ASN A 105 -1.39 14.41 9.81
N SER A 106 -1.64 13.22 9.22
CA SER A 106 -2.56 13.08 8.09
C SER A 106 -3.92 13.65 8.46
N GLN A 107 -4.45 14.52 7.60
CA GLN A 107 -5.79 15.07 7.77
C GLN A 107 -6.88 14.13 7.24
N ILE A 108 -6.48 12.99 6.69
CA ILE A 108 -7.35 12.01 6.06
C ILE A 108 -7.11 10.60 6.63
N PRO A 109 -8.13 9.71 6.66
CA PRO A 109 -7.98 8.37 7.20
C PRO A 109 -6.90 7.54 6.49
N LEU A 110 -6.19 6.73 7.26
CA LEU A 110 -5.21 5.77 6.75
C LEU A 110 -5.87 4.44 6.46
N VAL A 111 -5.51 3.82 5.34
CA VAL A 111 -5.79 2.42 5.02
C VAL A 111 -4.45 1.74 4.77
N MET A 112 -4.23 0.61 5.43
CA MET A 112 -2.96 -0.11 5.35
C MET A 112 -3.17 -1.46 4.66
N VAL A 113 -2.43 -1.70 3.59
CA VAL A 113 -2.56 -2.90 2.76
C VAL A 113 -1.22 -3.60 2.64
N THR A 114 -1.19 -4.89 2.93
CA THR A 114 -0.06 -5.76 2.58
C THR A 114 -0.40 -6.47 1.27
N ALA A 115 0.47 -6.35 0.27
CA ALA A 115 0.29 -6.99 -1.03
C ALA A 115 1.23 -8.19 -1.19
N PHE A 116 0.74 -9.25 -1.85
CA PHE A 116 1.52 -10.44 -2.22
C PHE A 116 1.26 -10.83 -3.67
N LEU A 117 2.22 -11.52 -4.31
CA LEU A 117 2.01 -12.10 -5.63
C LEU A 117 0.97 -13.24 -5.60
N ASP A 118 1.09 -14.13 -4.61
CA ASP A 118 0.24 -15.31 -4.45
C ASP A 118 0.01 -15.66 -2.97
N ARG A 119 -0.98 -16.52 -2.71
CA ARG A 119 -1.33 -16.95 -1.34
C ARG A 119 -0.25 -17.84 -0.71
N LYS A 120 0.61 -18.45 -1.53
CA LYS A 120 1.72 -19.28 -1.04
C LYS A 120 2.78 -18.40 -0.38
N ALA A 121 3.12 -17.25 -0.98
CA ALA A 121 3.98 -16.23 -0.38
C ALA A 121 3.34 -15.64 0.88
N MET A 122 2.04 -15.30 0.83
CA MET A 122 1.32 -14.81 2.01
C MET A 122 1.38 -15.76 3.20
N LYS A 123 1.28 -17.08 2.98
CA LYS A 123 1.25 -18.10 4.04
C LYS A 123 2.45 -18.00 4.99
N GLU A 124 3.63 -17.67 4.48
CA GLU A 124 4.85 -17.56 5.28
C GLU A 124 4.78 -16.41 6.30
N TYR A 125 4.07 -15.34 5.94
CA TYR A 125 3.93 -14.13 6.75
C TYR A 125 2.61 -14.02 7.50
N LEU A 126 1.65 -14.92 7.23
CA LEU A 126 0.31 -14.91 7.82
C LEU A 126 0.27 -14.67 9.35
N PRO A 127 1.16 -15.27 10.17
CA PRO A 127 1.16 -15.06 11.62
C PRO A 127 1.58 -13.65 12.06
N GLU A 128 2.24 -12.89 11.20
CA GLU A 128 2.84 -11.58 11.50
C GLU A 128 1.95 -10.41 11.07
N ILE A 129 1.03 -10.64 10.13
CA ILE A 129 0.14 -9.61 9.57
C ILE A 129 -0.70 -8.99 10.68
N SER A 130 -0.66 -7.66 10.79
CA SER A 130 -1.35 -6.93 11.85
C SER A 130 -2.87 -6.91 11.66
N TRP A 131 -3.60 -6.94 12.77
CA TRP A 131 -5.03 -6.62 12.77
C TRP A 131 -5.28 -5.17 12.35
N GLU A 132 -6.50 -4.91 11.89
CA GLU A 132 -6.95 -3.63 11.31
C GLU A 132 -6.10 -3.21 10.10
N THR A 133 -5.64 -4.21 9.34
CA THR A 133 -5.03 -4.03 8.02
C THR A 133 -5.72 -4.94 7.01
N ASP A 134 -5.54 -4.63 5.73
CA ASP A 134 -6.03 -5.44 4.63
C ASP A 134 -4.89 -6.15 3.91
N VAL A 135 -5.21 -7.24 3.24
CA VAL A 135 -4.29 -7.97 2.38
C VAL A 135 -4.88 -8.07 0.98
N TRP A 136 -4.06 -7.79 -0.02
CA TRP A 136 -4.37 -8.04 -1.41
C TRP A 136 -3.40 -9.06 -2.01
N VAL A 137 -3.94 -10.01 -2.78
CA VAL A 137 -3.13 -11.03 -3.45
C VAL A 137 -3.35 -10.93 -4.93
N ALA A 138 -2.27 -10.75 -5.69
CA ALA A 138 -2.36 -10.45 -7.11
C ALA A 138 -2.88 -11.64 -7.95
N GLU A 139 -2.65 -12.89 -7.51
CA GLU A 139 -3.27 -14.07 -8.16
C GLU A 139 -4.81 -14.03 -8.12
N ASP A 140 -5.39 -13.45 -7.06
CA ASP A 140 -6.83 -13.33 -6.80
C ASP A 140 -7.26 -11.85 -6.81
N ALA A 141 -6.81 -11.10 -7.83
CA ALA A 141 -6.84 -9.63 -7.89
C ALA A 141 -8.21 -8.95 -7.65
N THR A 142 -9.33 -9.68 -7.70
CA THR A 142 -10.68 -9.13 -7.48
C THR A 142 -11.13 -9.14 -6.03
N HIS A 143 -10.35 -9.71 -5.11
CA HIS A 143 -10.71 -9.88 -3.70
C HIS A 143 -9.71 -9.20 -2.76
N LEU A 144 -10.19 -8.93 -1.54
CA LEU A 144 -9.37 -8.53 -0.40
C LEU A 144 -9.58 -9.52 0.74
N ILE A 145 -8.56 -9.67 1.57
CA ILE A 145 -8.65 -10.36 2.86
C ILE A 145 -8.53 -9.29 3.93
N HIS A 146 -9.54 -9.18 4.79
CA HIS A 146 -9.58 -8.18 5.84
C HIS A 146 -9.19 -8.80 7.17
N PHE A 147 -8.11 -8.34 7.79
CA PHE A 147 -7.72 -8.75 9.14
C PHE A 147 -8.45 -7.85 10.14
N ASN A 148 -9.75 -8.07 10.34
CA ASN A 148 -10.57 -7.14 11.10
C ASN A 148 -11.70 -7.80 11.92
N GLY A 149 -12.49 -6.97 12.59
CA GLY A 149 -13.54 -7.37 13.52
C GLY A 149 -14.96 -7.39 12.96
N GLU A 150 -15.93 -7.31 13.87
CA GLU A 150 -17.35 -7.57 13.63
C GLU A 150 -18.02 -6.73 12.54
N HIS A 151 -17.54 -5.51 12.27
CA HIS A 151 -18.15 -4.60 11.30
C HIS A 151 -18.07 -5.10 9.84
N LEU A 152 -17.24 -6.11 9.58
CA LEU A 152 -17.15 -6.80 8.28
C LEU A 152 -17.99 -8.08 8.21
N LEU A 153 -18.62 -8.50 9.31
CA LEU A 153 -19.46 -9.69 9.31
C LEU A 153 -20.75 -9.42 8.52
N GLN A 154 -20.86 -10.05 7.35
CA GLN A 154 -22.00 -9.90 6.44
C GLN A 154 -22.38 -11.24 5.82
N SER A 155 -23.62 -11.36 5.35
CA SER A 155 -24.05 -12.51 4.56
C SER A 155 -23.59 -12.36 3.11
N TYR A 156 -22.96 -13.40 2.56
CA TYR A 156 -22.69 -13.52 1.13
C TYR A 156 -23.88 -14.19 0.43
N GLN A 157 -24.23 -13.73 -0.78
CA GLN A 157 -25.28 -14.30 -1.62
C GLN A 157 -24.69 -14.85 -2.92
#